data_AF-A0A3N0YW17-F1
#
_entry.id   AF-A0A3N0YW17-F1
#
_cell.length_a   1.000
_cell.length_b   1.000
_cell.length_c   1.000
_cell.angle_alpha   90.00
_cell.angle_beta   90.00
_cell.angle_gamma   90.00
#
_symmetry.space_group_name_H-M   'P 1'
#
loop_
_entity.id
_entity.type
_entity.pdbx_description
1 polymer ?
#
loop_
_entity_poly.entity_id
_entity_poly.type
_entity_poly.pdbx_seq_one_letter_code
_entity_poly.pdbx_strand_id
1 'polypeptide(L)'
;MEGLEVEWRRTDSETLVHLYQDGESRPEAQQQEYHDRAHFFTDQIQHGNFSLRLDNLRAEDEGKYRCKVYSQQDSGETEVQIKDVVSRITIWNLQLSLVFFPNICMSFAFIFWGLIEGKRSWQYANILEQR
;
A
#
# COMPACT_ATOMS: atom_id res chain seq x y z
N MET A 1 26.12 20.35 3.06
CA MET A 1 25.53 19.41 2.09
C MET A 1 25.44 20.00 0.68
N GLU A 2 26.16 21.09 0.39
CA GLU A 2 26.19 21.64 -0.97
C GLU A 2 26.93 20.64 -1.88
N GLY A 3 26.26 20.22 -2.96
CA GLY A 3 26.79 19.23 -3.91
C GLY A 3 26.51 17.76 -3.59
N LEU A 4 25.58 17.45 -2.67
CA LEU A 4 25.00 16.11 -2.55
C LEU A 4 23.66 16.08 -3.30
N GLU A 5 23.55 15.18 -4.28
CA GLU A 5 22.32 14.93 -5.02
C GLU A 5 22.00 13.43 -5.00
N VAL A 6 20.76 13.08 -4.69
CA VAL A 6 20.30 11.69 -4.65
C VAL A 6 19.05 11.58 -5.51
N GLU A 7 19.12 10.75 -6.54
CA GLU A 7 17.99 10.45 -7.39
C GLU A 7 17.54 8.99 -7.22
N TRP A 8 16.24 8.78 -7.09
CA TRP A 8 15.61 7.50 -7.29
C TRP A 8 14.90 7.49 -8.63
N ARG A 9 15.26 6.54 -9.49
CA ARG A 9 14.62 6.31 -10.77
C ARG A 9 14.11 4.90 -10.90
N ARG A 10 13.08 4.70 -11.71
CA ARG A 10 12.65 3.37 -12.12
C ARG A 10 13.51 2.90 -13.29
N THR A 11 14.13 1.72 -13.19
CA THR A 11 15.11 1.22 -14.17
C THR A 11 14.48 0.87 -15.52
N ASP A 12 13.20 0.54 -15.57
CA ASP A 12 12.51 0.12 -16.80
C ASP A 12 12.10 1.29 -17.71
N SER A 13 11.81 2.45 -17.10
CA SER A 13 11.21 3.61 -17.75
C SER A 13 12.03 4.90 -17.57
N GLU A 14 13.10 4.84 -16.78
CA GLU A 14 13.93 5.99 -16.38
C GLU A 14 13.15 7.12 -15.70
N THR A 15 11.95 6.79 -15.21
CA THR A 15 11.02 7.66 -14.50
C THR A 15 11.64 8.15 -13.20
N LEU A 16 11.61 9.46 -12.97
CA LEU A 16 12.05 10.07 -11.71
C LEU A 16 11.00 9.83 -10.62
N VAL A 17 11.38 9.03 -9.63
CA VAL A 17 10.53 8.66 -8.49
C VAL A 17 10.71 9.65 -7.34
N HIS A 18 11.95 10.07 -7.06
CA HIS A 18 12.24 11.11 -6.08
C HIS A 18 13.61 11.74 -6.28
N LEU A 19 13.76 13.00 -5.88
CA LEU A 19 14.99 13.78 -5.95
C LEU A 19 15.24 14.48 -4.62
N TYR A 20 16.48 14.38 -4.15
CA TYR A 20 17.01 15.16 -3.04
C TYR A 20 18.22 15.94 -3.55
N GLN A 21 18.21 17.26 -3.36
CA GLN A 21 19.25 18.14 -3.87
C GLN A 21 19.35 19.38 -2.97
N ASP A 22 20.56 19.90 -2.80
CA ASP A 22 20.85 21.12 -2.03
C ASP A 22 20.41 21.05 -0.55
N GLY A 23 20.34 19.84 0.01
CA GLY A 23 19.91 19.65 1.41
C GLY A 23 18.40 19.54 1.59
N GLU A 24 17.61 19.56 0.52
CA GLU A 24 16.16 19.46 0.57
C GLU A 24 15.61 18.37 -0.35
N SER A 25 14.48 17.79 0.09
CA SER A 25 13.69 16.88 -0.72
C SER A 25 12.84 17.68 -1.70
N ARG A 26 12.80 17.30 -2.99
CA ARG A 26 12.07 18.01 -4.05
C ARG A 26 10.90 17.16 -4.56
N PRO A 27 9.77 17.09 -3.84
CA PRO A 27 8.60 16.30 -4.26
C PRO A 27 7.97 16.84 -5.56
N GLU A 28 8.02 18.15 -5.80
CA GLU A 28 7.57 18.78 -7.05
C GLU A 28 8.29 18.30 -8.32
N ALA A 29 9.49 17.70 -8.20
CA ALA A 29 10.19 17.11 -9.34
C ALA A 29 9.72 15.68 -9.67
N GLN A 30 8.94 15.05 -8.78
CA GLN A 30 8.46 13.68 -8.96
C GLN A 30 7.48 13.59 -10.13
N GLN A 31 7.47 12.45 -10.80
CA GLN A 31 6.40 12.17 -11.74
C GLN A 31 5.06 11.96 -11.00
N GLN A 32 3.96 12.35 -11.65
CA GLN A 32 2.61 12.38 -11.06
C GLN A 32 2.18 11.07 -10.36
N GLU A 33 2.68 9.92 -10.81
CA GLU A 33 2.39 8.61 -10.21
C GLU A 33 2.97 8.42 -8.79
N TYR A 34 4.08 9.10 -8.50
CA TYR A 34 4.84 9.00 -7.25
C TYR A 34 4.62 10.19 -6.31
N HIS A 35 3.94 11.25 -6.81
CA HIS A 35 3.58 12.43 -6.04
C HIS A 35 2.87 12.05 -4.73
N ASP A 36 3.32 12.64 -3.62
CA ASP A 36 2.87 12.40 -2.23
C ASP A 36 3.05 10.97 -1.70
N ARG A 37 3.62 10.05 -2.49
CA ARG A 37 3.81 8.64 -2.09
C ARG A 37 5.27 8.30 -1.87
N ALA A 38 6.17 8.92 -2.63
CA ALA A 38 7.60 8.71 -2.53
C ALA A 38 8.23 9.74 -1.58
N HIS A 39 8.94 9.27 -0.55
CA HIS A 39 9.53 10.09 0.50
C HIS A 39 10.94 9.62 0.84
N PHE A 40 11.85 10.55 1.09
CA PHE A 40 13.14 10.26 1.71
C PHE A 40 13.06 10.31 3.23
N PHE A 41 13.94 9.56 3.89
CA PHE A 41 14.23 9.73 5.32
C PHE A 41 15.23 10.89 5.49
N THR A 42 14.76 12.13 5.32
CA THR A 42 15.61 13.34 5.29
C THR A 42 16.50 13.49 6.53
N ASP A 43 16.01 13.06 7.70
CA ASP A 43 16.77 13.01 8.96
C ASP A 43 17.93 12.01 8.94
N GLN A 44 17.84 10.95 8.14
CA GLN A 44 18.86 9.90 8.04
C GLN A 44 19.82 10.08 6.84
N ILE A 45 19.51 10.96 5.90
CA ILE A 45 20.41 11.28 4.77
C ILE A 45 21.78 11.75 5.28
N GLN A 46 21.81 12.54 6.36
CA GLN A 46 23.04 13.02 6.98
C GLN A 46 23.92 11.89 7.55
N HIS A 47 23.29 10.75 7.85
CA HIS A 47 23.92 9.55 8.38
C HIS A 47 24.26 8.53 7.26
N GLY A 48 24.07 8.91 6.00
CA GLY A 48 24.34 8.06 4.83
C GLY A 48 23.21 7.11 4.46
N ASN A 49 22.01 7.28 5.03
CA ASN A 49 20.85 6.50 4.64
C ASN A 49 20.06 7.21 3.52
N PHE A 50 20.16 6.65 2.32
CA PHE A 50 19.47 7.15 1.12
C PHE A 50 18.24 6.30 0.76
N SER A 51 17.67 5.57 1.72
CA SER A 51 16.49 4.73 1.50
C SER A 51 15.28 5.54 1.04
N LEU A 52 14.53 4.96 0.10
CA LEU A 52 13.24 5.49 -0.35
C LEU A 52 12.11 4.79 0.40
N ARG A 53 11.16 5.58 0.90
CA ARG A 53 9.86 5.08 1.35
C ARG A 53 8.82 5.34 0.26
N LEU A 54 8.14 4.29 -0.17
CA LEU A 54 7.02 4.38 -1.12
C LEU A 54 5.72 3.94 -0.43
N ASP A 55 4.83 4.89 -0.19
CA ASP A 55 3.55 4.66 0.46
C ASP A 55 2.47 4.21 -0.55
N ASN A 56 1.48 3.47 -0.03
CA ASN A 56 0.34 2.94 -0.79
C ASN A 56 0.80 2.15 -2.04
N LEU A 57 1.63 1.12 -1.84
CA LEU A 57 2.15 0.27 -2.92
C LEU A 57 1.02 -0.33 -3.77
N ARG A 58 1.20 -0.26 -5.09
CA ARG A 58 0.29 -0.76 -6.11
C ARG A 58 0.96 -1.85 -6.94
N ALA A 59 0.17 -2.62 -7.68
CA ALA A 59 0.67 -3.67 -8.56
C ALA A 59 1.65 -3.12 -9.62
N GLU A 60 1.43 -1.89 -10.07
CA GLU A 60 2.23 -1.22 -11.09
C GLU A 60 3.62 -0.80 -10.57
N ASP A 61 3.78 -0.66 -9.25
CA ASP A 61 5.05 -0.29 -8.62
C ASP A 61 6.03 -1.48 -8.57
N GLU A 62 5.59 -2.70 -8.88
CA GLU A 62 6.48 -3.87 -8.94
C GLU A 62 7.49 -3.71 -10.08
N GLY A 63 8.79 -3.79 -9.76
CA GLY A 63 9.82 -3.43 -10.71
C GLY A 63 11.18 -3.18 -10.09
N LYS A 64 12.10 -2.71 -10.94
CA LYS A 64 13.48 -2.36 -10.56
C LYS A 64 13.60 -0.85 -10.41
N TYR A 65 14.28 -0.45 -9.35
CA TYR A 65 14.53 0.94 -9.01
C TYR A 65 16.03 1.13 -8.80
N ARG A 66 16.54 2.25 -9.29
CA ARG A 66 17.93 2.63 -9.20
C ARG A 66 18.04 3.87 -8.33
N CYS A 67 18.89 3.80 -7.32
CA CYS A 67 19.34 4.97 -6.59
C CYS A 67 20.69 5.38 -7.15
N LYS A 68 20.85 6.64 -7.53
CA LYS A 68 22.15 7.24 -7.80
C LYS A 68 22.41 8.37 -6.82
N VAL A 69 23.61 8.36 -6.27
CA VAL A 69 24.10 9.36 -5.33
C VAL A 69 25.27 10.05 -6.00
N TYR A 70 25.15 11.35 -6.19
CA TYR A 70 26.20 12.21 -6.70
C TYR A 70 26.77 13.02 -5.55
N SER A 71 28.07 12.90 -5.35
CA SER A 71 28.88 13.75 -4.48
C SER A 71 29.87 14.54 -5.35
N GLN A 72 30.50 15.57 -4.79
CA GLN A 72 31.43 16.43 -5.54
C GLN A 72 32.60 15.66 -6.17
N GLN A 73 32.97 14.50 -5.63
CA GLN A 73 34.15 13.73 -6.02
C GLN A 73 33.85 12.33 -6.54
N ASP A 74 32.65 11.80 -6.27
CA ASP A 74 32.31 10.41 -6.55
C ASP A 74 30.81 10.25 -6.82
N SER A 75 30.46 9.16 -7.48
CA SER A 75 29.08 8.76 -7.72
C SER A 75 28.90 7.29 -7.38
N GLY A 76 27.91 7.00 -6.54
CA GLY A 76 27.49 5.63 -6.24
C GLY A 76 26.16 5.32 -6.90
N GLU A 77 25.97 4.08 -7.32
CA GLU A 77 24.65 3.59 -7.72
C GLU A 77 24.32 2.25 -7.05
N THR A 78 23.03 2.04 -6.80
CA THR A 78 22.51 0.76 -6.33
C THR A 78 21.17 0.48 -6.98
N GLU A 79 20.89 -0.80 -7.25
CA GLU A 79 19.63 -1.26 -7.82
C GLU A 79 18.89 -2.11 -6.80
N VAL A 80 17.62 -1.78 -6.59
CA VAL A 80 16.69 -2.47 -5.68
C VAL A 80 15.50 -2.97 -6.49
N GLN A 81 14.99 -4.15 -6.14
CA GLN A 81 13.83 -4.73 -6.82
C GLN A 81 12.66 -4.87 -5.84
N ILE A 82 11.54 -4.24 -6.20
CA ILE A 82 10.25 -4.45 -5.54
C ILE A 82 9.59 -5.67 -6.19
N LYS A 83 9.20 -6.65 -5.37
CA LYS A 83 8.56 -7.91 -5.77
C LYS A 83 7.38 -8.26 -4.87
N ASP A 84 6.59 -9.22 -5.31
CA ASP A 84 5.52 -9.86 -4.52
C ASP A 84 4.37 -8.91 -4.15
N VAL A 85 4.29 -7.73 -4.77
CA VAL A 85 3.21 -6.77 -4.51
C VAL A 85 1.91 -7.31 -5.11
N VAL A 86 1.98 -7.79 -6.36
CA VAL A 86 0.84 -8.41 -7.05
C VAL A 86 0.36 -9.66 -6.31
N SER A 87 1.29 -10.54 -5.94
CA SER A 87 0.99 -11.78 -5.20
C SER A 87 0.31 -11.47 -3.87
N ARG A 88 0.84 -10.52 -3.10
CA ARG A 88 0.25 -10.07 -1.83
C ARG A 88 -1.17 -9.56 -2.05
N ILE A 89 -1.37 -8.58 -2.95
CA ILE A 89 -2.70 -8.00 -3.24
C ILE A 89 -3.69 -9.08 -3.66
N THR A 90 -3.28 -10.00 -4.54
CA THR A 90 -4.13 -11.09 -5.04
C THR A 90 -4.52 -12.05 -3.92
N ILE A 91 -3.58 -12.43 -3.05
CA ILE A 91 -3.85 -13.29 -1.89
C ILE A 91 -4.82 -12.60 -0.93
N TRP A 92 -4.63 -11.31 -0.62
CA TRP A 92 -5.56 -10.56 0.23
C TRP A 92 -6.97 -10.52 -0.38
N ASN A 93 -7.08 -10.28 -1.69
CA ASN A 93 -8.36 -10.26 -2.40
C ASN A 93 -9.03 -11.64 -2.40
N LEU A 94 -8.28 -12.72 -2.63
CA LEU A 94 -8.78 -14.09 -2.58
C LEU A 94 -9.20 -14.50 -1.16
N GLN A 95 -8.43 -14.10 -0.14
CA GLN A 95 -8.75 -14.39 1.25
C GLN A 95 -10.02 -13.65 1.68
N LEU A 96 -10.20 -12.41 1.24
CA LEU A 96 -11.42 -11.64 1.47
C LEU A 96 -12.64 -12.31 0.80
N SER A 97 -12.50 -12.76 -0.45
CA SER A 97 -13.61 -13.34 -1.21
C SER A 97 -13.98 -14.77 -0.80
N LEU A 98 -12.99 -15.63 -0.49
CA LEU A 98 -13.22 -17.04 -0.17
C LEU A 98 -13.54 -17.28 1.31
N VAL A 99 -13.03 -16.44 2.21
CA VAL A 99 -13.16 -16.65 3.66
C VAL A 99 -14.11 -15.63 4.26
N PHE A 100 -13.90 -14.34 4.05
CA PHE A 100 -14.72 -13.34 4.72
C PHE A 100 -16.14 -13.25 4.15
N PHE A 101 -16.29 -13.17 2.82
CA PHE A 101 -17.60 -13.01 2.19
C PHE A 101 -18.58 -14.15 2.55
N PRO A 102 -18.21 -15.45 2.44
CA PRO A 102 -19.15 -16.54 2.73
C PRO A 102 -19.45 -16.65 4.22
N ASN A 103 -18.47 -16.47 5.10
CA ASN A 103 -18.69 -16.53 6.54
C ASN A 103 -19.58 -15.38 7.03
N ILE A 104 -19.44 -14.19 6.45
CA ILE A 104 -20.34 -13.05 6.71
C ILE A 104 -21.75 -13.35 6.18
N CYS A 105 -21.89 -13.90 4.97
CA CYS A 105 -23.21 -14.31 4.45
C CYS A 105 -23.89 -15.37 5.34
N MET A 106 -23.13 -16.37 5.79
CA MET A 106 -23.63 -17.43 6.67
C MET A 106 -24.05 -16.86 8.03
N SER A 107 -23.27 -15.97 8.64
CA SER A 107 -23.63 -15.35 9.92
C SER A 107 -24.89 -14.49 9.82
N PHE A 108 -25.03 -13.69 8.75
CA PHE A 108 -26.27 -12.97 8.49
C PHE A 108 -27.45 -13.91 8.26
N ALA A 109 -27.27 -15.02 7.54
CA ALA A 109 -28.32 -16.01 7.36
C ALA A 109 -28.80 -16.59 8.69
N PHE A 110 -27.90 -16.94 9.62
CA PHE A 110 -28.26 -17.43 10.96
C PHE A 110 -28.98 -16.38 11.81
N ILE A 111 -28.54 -15.12 11.76
CA ILE A 111 -29.19 -14.02 12.48
C ILE A 111 -30.60 -13.77 11.92
N PHE A 112 -30.75 -13.72 10.59
CA PHE A 112 -32.05 -13.55 9.94
C PHE A 112 -32.97 -14.74 10.19
N TRP A 113 -32.45 -15.96 10.09
CA TRP A 113 -33.19 -17.18 10.40
C TRP A 113 -33.72 -17.14 11.84
N GLY A 114 -32.85 -16.87 12.83
CA GLY A 114 -33.24 -16.77 14.23
C GLY A 114 -34.24 -15.65 14.53
N LEU A 115 -34.11 -14.48 13.88
CA LEU A 115 -35.09 -13.39 14.01
C LEU A 115 -36.44 -13.72 13.38
N ILE A 116 -36.44 -14.39 12.22
CA ILE A 116 -37.67 -14.77 11.51
C ILE A 116 -38.41 -15.87 12.28
N GLU A 117 -37.72 -16.91 12.72
CA GLU A 117 -38.31 -17.97 13.53
C GLU A 117 -38.75 -17.48 14.90
N GLY A 118 -37.94 -16.62 15.54
CA GLY A 118 -38.30 -15.97 16.79
C GLY A 118 -39.60 -15.17 16.67
N LYS A 119 -39.75 -14.33 15.63
CA LYS A 119 -41.00 -13.60 15.39
C LYS A 119 -42.20 -14.51 15.10
N ARG A 120 -41.99 -15.59 14.34
CA ARG A 120 -43.05 -16.54 13.97
C ARG A 120 -43.55 -17.32 15.20
N SER A 121 -42.65 -17.73 16.09
CA SER A 121 -42.97 -18.43 17.34
C SER A 121 -43.83 -17.56 18.29
N TRP A 122 -43.45 -16.30 18.51
CA TRP A 122 -44.24 -15.36 19.31
C TRP A 122 -45.63 -15.09 18.73
N GLN A 123 -45.77 -15.04 17.41
CA GLN A 123 -47.06 -14.85 16.76
C GLN A 123 -48.01 -16.05 16.98
N TYR A 124 -47.51 -17.28 16.89
CA TYR A 124 -48.32 -18.47 17.19
C TYR A 124 -48.71 -18.56 18.68
N ALA A 125 -47.81 -18.20 19.60
CA ALA A 125 -48.11 -18.14 21.02
C ALA A 125 -49.22 -17.14 21.34
N ASN A 126 -49.15 -15.92 20.79
CA ASN A 126 -50.19 -14.90 20.97
C ASN A 126 -51.56 -15.31 20.40
N ILE A 127 -51.61 -16.07 19.30
CA ILE A 127 -52.87 -16.57 18.72
C ILE A 127 -53.51 -17.67 19.58
N LEU A 128 -52.70 -18.52 20.21
CA LEU A 128 -53.19 -19.60 21.07
C LEU A 128 -53.63 -19.11 22.45
N GLU A 129 -53.04 -18.04 22.97
CA GLU A 129 -53.41 -17.43 24.25
C GLU A 129 -54.71 -16.60 24.18
N GLN A 130 -55.15 -16.21 22.98
CA GLN A 130 -56.42 -15.50 22.76
C GLN A 130 -57.62 -16.42 22.41
N ARG A 131 -57.52 -17.75 22.59
CA ARG A 131 -58.62 -18.70 22.37
C ARG A 131 -59.15 -19.28 23.68
#